data_AF-A0A7K4CBI8-F1
#
_entry.id   AF-A0A7K4CBI8-F1
#
_cell.length_a   1.000
_cell.length_b   1.000
_cell.length_c   1.000
_cell.angle_alpha   90.00
_cell.angle_beta   90.00
_cell.angle_gamma   90.00
#
_symmetry.space_group_name_H-M   'P 1'
#
loop_
_entity.id
_entity.type
_entity.pdbx_description
1 polymer ?
#
loop_
_entity_poly.entity_id
_entity_poly.type
_entity_poly.pdbx_seq_one_letter_code
_entity_poly.pdbx_strand_id
1 'polypeptide(L)'
;GGSSTQIFRECAMEGRKFGVGLCVITQQPKNVDPKVLAQINTFVVMGLGDRGDREIIMGSAKQDLSRMEIEIQTLDQGEAIISTIGTPFPVSTRIHRYEDYIGRLNAEKKPDPRKGLSTGFD
;
A
#
# COMPACT_ATOMS: atom_id res chain seq x y z
N GLY A 1 -13.17 8.80 23.18
CA GLY A 1 -12.36 8.29 22.06
C GLY A 1 -12.25 6.77 21.95
N GLY A 2 -12.95 5.96 22.77
CA GLY A 2 -12.76 4.49 22.75
C GLY A 2 -13.59 3.71 21.71
N SER A 3 -14.75 4.24 21.30
CA SER A 3 -15.69 3.53 20.42
C SER A 3 -15.25 3.50 18.94
N SER A 4 -14.64 4.57 18.43
CA SER A 4 -14.21 4.65 17.03
C SER A 4 -13.04 3.72 16.71
N THR A 5 -12.05 3.60 17.62
CA THR A 5 -10.89 2.71 17.43
C THR A 5 -11.29 1.24 17.46
N GLN A 6 -12.34 0.89 18.22
CA GLN A 6 -12.87 -0.47 18.26
C GLN A 6 -13.36 -0.92 16.88
N ILE A 7 -14.06 -0.06 16.14
CA ILE A 7 -14.55 -0.37 14.79
C ILE A 7 -13.39 -0.70 13.85
N PHE A 8 -12.31 0.08 13.86
CA PHE A 8 -11.15 -0.20 13.00
C PHE A 8 -10.46 -1.51 13.35
N ARG A 9 -10.39 -1.88 14.65
CA ARG A 9 -9.88 -3.18 15.07
C ARG A 9 -10.76 -4.32 14.56
N GLU A 10 -12.08 -4.20 14.70
CA GLU A 10 -13.03 -5.19 14.20
C GLU A 10 -12.93 -5.34 12.68
N CYS A 11 -12.87 -4.23 11.92
CA CYS A 11 -12.63 -4.27 10.48
C CYS A 11 -11.30 -4.96 10.13
N ALA A 12 -10.22 -4.66 10.85
CA ALA A 12 -8.91 -5.25 10.60
C ALA A 12 -8.85 -6.76 10.90
N MET A 13 -9.57 -7.23 11.92
CA MET A 13 -9.58 -8.65 12.32
C MET A 13 -10.61 -9.49 11.56
N GLU A 14 -11.78 -8.93 11.27
CA GLU A 14 -12.94 -9.68 10.77
C GLU A 14 -13.39 -9.28 9.37
N GLY A 15 -12.94 -8.13 8.85
CA GLY A 15 -13.39 -7.60 7.56
C GLY A 15 -13.24 -8.59 6.40
N ARG A 16 -12.18 -9.43 6.44
CA ARG A 16 -11.96 -10.49 5.43
C ARG A 16 -13.11 -11.49 5.35
N LYS A 17 -13.79 -11.79 6.46
CA LYS A 17 -14.96 -12.69 6.49
C LYS A 17 -16.12 -12.15 5.65
N PHE A 18 -16.16 -10.84 5.45
CA PHE A 18 -17.24 -10.11 4.78
C PHE A 18 -16.79 -9.44 3.47
N GLY A 19 -15.56 -9.72 2.99
CA GLY A 19 -15.02 -9.09 1.79
C GLY A 19 -14.68 -7.60 1.95
N VAL A 20 -14.54 -7.11 3.18
CA VAL A 20 -14.19 -5.72 3.49
C VAL A 20 -12.68 -5.60 3.68
N GLY A 21 -12.07 -4.64 2.97
CA GLY A 21 -10.66 -4.27 3.11
C GLY A 21 -10.49 -2.98 3.92
N LEU A 22 -9.34 -2.85 4.59
CA LEU A 22 -8.95 -1.65 5.33
C LEU A 22 -7.66 -1.09 4.73
N CYS A 23 -7.65 0.21 4.41
CA CYS A 23 -6.46 0.96 4.02
C CYS A 23 -6.21 2.07 5.05
N VAL A 24 -5.05 2.04 5.69
CA VAL A 24 -4.66 3.03 6.70
C VAL A 24 -3.59 3.93 6.10
N ILE A 25 -3.82 5.24 6.13
CA ILE A 25 -2.90 6.26 5.62
C ILE A 25 -2.56 7.20 6.77
N THR A 26 -1.27 7.33 7.09
CA THR A 26 -0.79 8.21 8.18
C THR A 26 0.63 8.70 7.91
N GLN A 27 0.97 9.85 8.47
CA GLN A 27 2.35 10.35 8.54
C GLN A 27 3.02 9.97 9.88
N GLN A 28 2.24 9.52 10.87
CA GLN A 28 2.70 9.20 12.21
C GLN A 28 2.19 7.79 12.60
N PRO A 29 2.87 6.72 12.16
CA PRO A 29 2.57 5.34 12.53
C PRO A 29 2.35 5.12 14.02
N LYS A 30 3.08 5.82 14.90
CA LYS A 30 2.92 5.73 16.36
C LYS A 30 1.54 6.09 16.90
N ASN A 31 0.75 6.84 16.15
CA ASN A 31 -0.61 7.20 16.54
C ASN A 31 -1.65 6.16 16.08
N VAL A 32 -1.25 5.18 15.28
CA VAL A 32 -2.13 4.10 14.85
C VAL A 32 -2.11 3.00 15.91
N ASP A 33 -3.30 2.44 16.14
CA ASP A 33 -3.44 1.33 17.05
C ASP A 33 -2.53 0.14 16.67
N PRO A 34 -1.63 -0.32 17.56
CA PRO A 34 -0.73 -1.43 17.26
C PRO A 34 -1.47 -2.72 16.84
N LYS A 35 -2.69 -2.95 17.36
CA LYS A 35 -3.51 -4.10 16.96
C LYS A 35 -4.00 -3.97 15.53
N VAL A 36 -4.26 -2.76 15.05
CA VAL A 36 -4.62 -2.53 13.64
C VAL A 36 -3.39 -2.75 12.76
N LEU A 37 -2.24 -2.15 13.09
CA LEU A 37 -1.00 -2.31 12.33
C LEU A 37 -0.57 -3.78 12.22
N ALA A 38 -0.71 -4.56 13.30
CA ALA A 38 -0.35 -5.97 13.31
C ALA A 38 -1.20 -6.84 12.36
N GLN A 39 -2.40 -6.39 11.97
CA GLN A 39 -3.26 -7.09 11.00
C GLN A 39 -3.02 -6.66 9.55
N ILE A 40 -2.25 -5.59 9.31
CA ILE A 40 -1.93 -5.14 7.96
C ILE A 40 -0.91 -6.12 7.33
N ASN A 41 -1.22 -6.59 6.13
CA ASN A 41 -0.36 -7.51 5.38
C ASN A 41 0.47 -6.82 4.30
N THR A 42 0.08 -5.61 3.90
CA THR A 42 0.74 -4.84 2.85
C THR A 42 1.04 -3.44 3.36
N PHE A 43 2.33 -3.10 3.38
CA PHE A 43 2.83 -1.79 3.73
C PHE A 43 3.39 -1.12 2.47
N VAL A 44 3.00 0.13 2.27
CA VAL A 44 3.62 1.05 1.30
C VAL A 44 4.29 2.13 2.14
N VAL A 45 5.58 1.97 2.37
CA VAL A 45 6.37 2.82 3.28
C VAL A 45 7.05 3.90 2.47
N MET A 46 6.61 5.14 2.64
CA MET A 46 7.27 6.32 2.08
C MET A 46 8.28 6.88 3.09
N GLY A 47 9.00 7.94 2.71
CA GLY A 47 10.01 8.58 3.57
C GLY A 47 9.51 8.87 4.99
N LEU A 48 10.19 8.29 6.00
CA LEU A 48 9.90 8.51 7.43
C LEU A 48 11.18 8.99 8.14
N GLY A 49 11.17 10.26 8.58
CA GLY A 49 12.31 10.85 9.28
C GLY A 49 12.46 10.41 10.73
N ASP A 50 11.34 10.19 11.43
CA ASP A 50 11.32 9.79 12.83
C ASP A 50 11.73 8.32 13.00
N ARG A 51 12.68 8.06 13.90
CA ARG A 51 13.18 6.71 14.15
C ARG A 51 12.13 5.82 14.84
N GLY A 52 11.33 6.36 15.76
CA GLY A 52 10.30 5.59 16.45
C GLY A 52 9.19 5.13 15.50
N ASP A 53 8.80 6.01 14.57
CA ASP A 53 7.84 5.66 13.51
C ASP A 53 8.39 4.57 12.58
N ARG A 54 9.68 4.62 12.23
CA ARG A 54 10.35 3.54 11.46
C ARG A 54 10.34 2.22 12.25
N GLU A 55 10.72 2.23 13.52
CA GLU A 55 10.73 1.03 14.37
C GLU A 55 9.34 0.39 14.49
N ILE A 56 8.27 1.18 14.60
CA ILE A 56 6.89 0.68 14.64
C ILE A 56 6.51 -0.01 13.33
N ILE A 57 6.85 0.58 12.19
CA ILE A 57 6.58 -0.03 10.88
C ILE A 57 7.40 -1.31 10.70
N MET A 58 8.69 -1.29 11.02
CA MET A 58 9.57 -2.47 10.93
C MET A 58 9.10 -3.61 11.83
N GLY A 59 8.62 -3.31 13.04
CA GLY A 59 8.08 -4.30 13.97
C GLY A 59 6.69 -4.82 13.58
N SER A 60 5.94 -4.08 12.77
CA SER A 60 4.58 -4.47 12.33
C SER A 60 4.55 -5.17 10.96
N ALA A 61 5.53 -4.89 10.12
CA ALA A 61 5.65 -5.48 8.79
C ALA A 61 5.83 -7.01 8.84
N LYS A 62 5.33 -7.70 7.82
CA LYS A 62 5.44 -9.17 7.72
C LYS A 62 6.80 -9.62 7.19
N GLN A 63 7.50 -8.74 6.50
CA GLN A 63 8.85 -8.98 6.02
C GLN A 63 9.84 -8.20 6.89
N ASP A 64 11.07 -8.70 6.97
CA ASP A 64 12.14 -8.02 7.68
C ASP A 64 12.58 -6.77 6.92
N LEU A 65 12.32 -5.61 7.53
CA LEU A 65 12.66 -4.28 7.03
C LEU A 65 13.90 -3.68 7.72
N SER A 66 14.55 -4.40 8.65
CA SER A 66 15.66 -3.88 9.46
C SER A 66 16.82 -3.34 8.60
N ARG A 67 17.10 -4.00 7.48
CA ARG A 67 18.16 -3.59 6.54
C ARG A 67 17.80 -2.37 5.70
N MET A 68 16.52 -1.97 5.69
CA MET A 68 16.00 -0.85 4.90
C MET A 68 15.74 0.38 5.75
N GLU A 69 16.08 0.39 7.04
CA GLU A 69 15.83 1.52 7.94
C GLU A 69 16.44 2.84 7.42
N ILE A 70 17.68 2.77 6.92
CA ILE A 70 18.38 3.92 6.34
C ILE A 70 17.71 4.34 5.03
N GLU A 71 17.34 3.36 4.19
CA GLU A 71 16.66 3.63 2.92
C GLU A 71 15.32 4.34 3.15
N ILE A 72 14.48 3.84 4.07
CA ILE A 72 13.21 4.46 4.46
C ILE A 72 13.41 5.91 4.90
N GLN A 73 14.53 6.24 5.55
CA GLN A 73 14.82 7.61 5.98
C GLN A 73 15.17 8.54 4.81
N THR A 74 15.79 8.00 3.76
CA THR A 74 16.34 8.77 2.64
C THR A 74 15.45 8.76 1.39
N LEU A 75 14.31 8.05 1.40
CA LEU A 75 13.38 8.03 0.27
C LEU A 75 12.95 9.43 -0.12
N ASP A 76 13.07 9.74 -1.41
CA ASP A 76 12.59 11.01 -1.97
C ASP A 76 11.07 10.99 -2.18
N GLN A 77 10.51 12.18 -2.47
CA GLN A 77 9.10 12.29 -2.83
C GLN A 77 8.76 11.40 -4.03
N GLY A 78 7.76 10.53 -3.83
CA GLY A 78 7.32 9.56 -4.85
C GLY A 78 8.07 8.24 -4.79
N GLU A 79 9.05 8.07 -3.91
CA GLU A 79 9.69 6.77 -3.66
C GLU A 79 9.03 6.07 -2.48
N ALA A 80 8.96 4.74 -2.55
CA ALA A 80 8.36 3.91 -1.53
C ALA A 80 8.95 2.50 -1.51
N ILE A 81 9.01 1.92 -0.31
CA ILE A 81 9.27 0.49 -0.11
C ILE A 81 7.93 -0.22 0.05
N ILE A 82 7.68 -1.19 -0.82
CA ILE A 82 6.50 -2.04 -0.76
C ILE A 82 6.88 -3.34 -0.05
N SER A 83 6.24 -3.59 1.09
CA SER A 83 6.35 -4.85 1.81
C SER A 83 5.00 -5.57 1.81
N THR A 84 4.97 -6.81 1.33
CA THR A 84 3.74 -7.60 1.25
C THR A 84 4.05 -9.08 1.26
N ILE A 85 3.08 -9.90 1.71
CA ILE A 85 3.18 -11.36 1.70
C ILE A 85 3.23 -11.91 0.26
N GLY A 86 2.76 -11.13 -0.74
CA GLY A 86 2.77 -11.52 -2.14
C GLY A 86 4.14 -11.46 -2.83
N THR A 87 5.16 -10.89 -2.20
CA THR A 87 6.52 -10.82 -2.74
C THR A 87 7.51 -11.54 -1.82
N PRO A 88 8.60 -12.12 -2.36
CA PRO A 88 9.59 -12.83 -1.55
C PRO A 88 10.42 -11.88 -0.67
N PHE A 89 10.56 -10.62 -1.07
CA PHE A 89 11.28 -9.58 -0.33
C PHE A 89 10.61 -8.22 -0.55
N PRO A 90 10.86 -7.23 0.32
CA PRO A 90 10.39 -5.86 0.12
C PRO A 90 11.03 -5.25 -1.12
N VAL A 91 10.27 -4.43 -1.85
CA VAL A 91 10.70 -3.87 -3.14
C VAL A 91 10.67 -2.34 -3.07
N SER A 92 11.80 -1.73 -3.42
CA SER A 92 11.91 -0.28 -3.61
C SER A 92 11.30 0.11 -4.95
N THR A 93 10.43 1.11 -4.94
CA THR A 93 9.62 1.50 -6.10
C THR A 93 9.48 3.01 -6.18
N ARG A 94 9.16 3.49 -7.39
CA ARG A 94 8.74 4.87 -7.61
C ARG A 94 7.28 4.90 -8.01
N ILE A 95 6.47 5.55 -7.20
CA ILE A 95 5.04 5.76 -7.42
C ILE A 95 4.88 6.77 -8.55
N HIS A 96 4.09 6.41 -9.56
CA HIS A 96 3.74 7.35 -10.61
C HIS A 96 2.96 8.53 -10.05
N ARG A 97 3.32 9.72 -10.51
CA ARG A 97 2.51 10.90 -10.25
C ARG A 97 1.12 10.72 -10.88
N TYR A 98 0.08 10.96 -10.08
CA TYR A 98 -1.30 10.66 -10.44
C TYR A 98 -1.72 11.37 -11.74
N GLU A 99 -1.42 12.66 -11.86
CA GLU A 99 -1.82 13.46 -13.03
C GLU A 99 -1.20 12.92 -14.32
N ASP A 100 0.09 12.60 -14.29
CA ASP A 100 0.83 12.07 -15.44
C ASP A 100 0.34 10.66 -15.81
N TYR A 101 0.08 9.83 -14.80
CA TYR A 101 -0.41 8.47 -14.99
C TYR A 101 -1.79 8.43 -15.63
N ILE A 102 -2.73 9.24 -15.15
CA ILE A 102 -4.08 9.34 -15.72
C ILE A 102 -4.04 9.97 -17.12
N GLY A 103 -3.18 10.97 -17.33
CA GLY A 103 -2.97 11.55 -18.66
C GLY A 103 -2.56 10.50 -19.69
N ARG A 104 -1.58 9.64 -19.34
CA ARG A 104 -1.14 8.52 -20.18
C ARG A 104 -2.27 7.51 -20.42
N LEU A 105 -2.96 7.08 -19.37
CA LEU A 105 -4.04 6.08 -19.48
C LEU A 105 -5.20 6.56 -20.37
N ASN A 106 -5.55 7.84 -20.31
CA ASN A 106 -6.61 8.40 -21.16
C ASN A 106 -6.16 8.58 -22.61
N ALA A 107 -4.86 8.79 -22.85
CA ALA A 107 -4.27 8.89 -24.19
C ALA A 107 -4.08 7.52 -24.85
N GLU A 108 -3.85 6.47 -24.06
CA GLU A 108 -3.87 5.07 -24.53
C GLU A 108 -5.29 4.72 -25.00
N LYS A 109 -5.53 4.80 -26.32
CA LYS A 109 -6.80 4.38 -26.92
C LYS A 109 -7.12 2.96 -26.45
N LYS A 110 -8.26 2.78 -25.77
CA LYS A 110 -8.81 1.45 -25.55
C LYS A 110 -8.86 0.73 -26.89
N PRO A 111 -8.30 -0.49 -27.03
CA PRO A 111 -8.41 -1.22 -28.28
C PRO A 111 -9.88 -1.30 -28.66
N ASP A 112 -10.21 -0.98 -29.92
CA ASP A 112 -11.59 -1.09 -30.40
C ASP A 112 -12.08 -2.50 -30.02
N PRO A 113 -13.17 -2.64 -29.23
CA PRO A 113 -13.71 -3.93 -28.85
C PRO A 113 -14.05 -4.82 -30.05
N ARG A 114 -14.20 -4.22 -31.24
CA ARG A 114 -14.47 -4.91 -32.51
C ARG A 114 -13.21 -5.35 -33.25
N LYS A 115 -12.02 -4.95 -32.78
CA LYS A 115 -10.74 -5.33 -33.37
C LYS A 115 -10.52 -6.84 -33.20
N GLY A 116 -10.79 -7.59 -34.26
CA GLY A 116 -10.68 -9.06 -34.28
C GLY A 116 -12.02 -9.81 -34.41
N LEU A 117 -13.15 -9.11 -34.44
CA LEU A 117 -14.43 -9.72 -34.84
C LEU A 117 -14.46 -9.81 -36.38
N SER A 118 -14.60 -11.01 -36.94
CA SER A 118 -14.87 -11.17 -38.37
C SER A 118 -16.23 -10.55 -38.66
N THR A 119 -16.28 -9.59 -39.59
CA THR A 119 -17.52 -8.92 -39.97
C THR A 119 -18.36 -9.73 -40.96
N GLY A 120 -18.10 -11.03 -41.09
CA GLY A 120 -18.77 -11.94 -42.01
C GLY A 120 -19.10 -13.25 -41.33
N PHE A 121 -20.35 -13.68 -41.49
CA PHE A 121 -20.71 -15.09 -41.44
C PHE A 121 -20.55 -15.58 -42.88
N ASP A 122 -19.47 -16.31 -43.16
CA ASP A 122 -19.34 -17.09 -44.39
C ASP A 122 -20.18 -18.38 -44.28
#